data_AF-A0A536CAF9-F1
#
_entry.id   AF-A0A536CAF9-F1
#
_cell.length_a   1.000
_cell.length_b   1.000
_cell.length_c   1.000
_cell.angle_alpha   90.00
_cell.angle_beta   90.00
_cell.angle_gamma   90.00
#
_symmetry.space_group_name_H-M   'P 1'
#
loop_
_entity.id
_entity.type
_entity.pdbx_description
1 polymer ?
#
loop_
_entity_poly.entity_id
_entity_poly.type
_entity_poly.pdbx_seq_one_letter_code
_entity_poly.pdbx_strand_id
1 'polypeptide(L)'
;MLRSAIVAVVLAGIVSIAACTPITKTGTVSAAFDNPPSYPGYQWTRNGKSVPTAELGTSAGPTHCSWQSATILTIGWPLGTVSANAGQARFYIRDPKGVMHGTYKDRLVKDAHLPADARATGYKLGSIELYLSPADQDVSAYLVTSAGAERWPRADPFYGCA
;
A
#
# COMPACT_ATOMS: atom_id res chain seq x y z
N MET A 1 31.13 2.69 -58.76
CA MET A 1 31.16 1.76 -57.61
C MET A 1 31.92 2.51 -56.53
N LEU A 2 31.43 2.88 -55.34
CA LEU A 2 30.42 2.37 -54.43
C LEU A 2 30.04 3.55 -53.50
N ARG A 3 28.77 3.86 -53.26
CA ARG A 3 28.35 4.88 -52.26
C ARG A 3 28.09 4.16 -50.93
N SER A 4 28.92 4.38 -49.92
CA SER A 4 28.69 3.90 -48.55
C SER A 4 27.66 4.78 -47.87
N ALA A 5 26.55 4.19 -47.44
CA ALA A 5 25.60 4.81 -46.52
C ALA A 5 25.88 4.31 -45.10
N ILE A 6 26.18 5.22 -44.18
CA ILE A 6 26.29 4.94 -42.75
C ILE A 6 24.88 4.98 -42.18
N VAL A 7 24.38 3.83 -41.72
CA VAL A 7 23.13 3.73 -40.95
C VAL A 7 23.48 3.99 -39.49
N ALA A 8 23.10 5.15 -38.97
CA ALA A 8 23.15 5.43 -37.54
C ALA A 8 21.99 4.72 -36.86
N VAL A 9 22.29 3.66 -36.09
CA VAL A 9 21.32 2.99 -35.23
C VAL A 9 21.18 3.83 -33.95
N VAL A 10 20.07 4.54 -33.80
CA VAL A 10 19.70 5.21 -32.56
C VAL A 10 19.05 4.16 -31.65
N LEU A 11 19.80 3.67 -30.66
CA LEU A 11 19.28 2.84 -29.57
C LEU A 11 18.44 3.73 -28.65
N ALA A 12 17.12 3.70 -28.80
CA ALA A 12 16.20 4.28 -27.84
C ALA A 12 16.16 3.40 -26.58
N GLY A 13 16.86 3.81 -25.54
CA GLY A 13 16.76 3.19 -24.21
C GLY A 13 15.38 3.46 -23.61
N ILE A 14 14.60 2.41 -23.36
CA ILE A 14 13.33 2.52 -22.64
C ILE A 14 13.65 2.76 -21.16
N VAL A 15 13.55 4.00 -20.72
CA VAL A 15 13.54 4.34 -19.28
C VAL A 15 12.23 3.80 -18.71
N SER A 16 12.30 2.64 -18.07
CA SER A 16 11.15 2.05 -17.37
C SER A 16 10.92 2.83 -16.08
N ILE A 17 10.07 3.85 -16.16
CA ILE A 17 9.55 4.53 -14.96
C ILE A 17 8.65 3.49 -14.28
N ALA A 18 9.01 3.04 -13.07
CA ALA A 18 8.19 2.10 -12.31
C ALA A 18 6.82 2.73 -12.01
N ALA A 19 5.84 2.46 -12.87
CA ALA A 19 4.51 3.03 -12.76
C ALA A 19 3.73 2.29 -11.66
N CYS A 20 3.01 3.05 -10.83
CA CYS A 20 2.06 2.47 -9.88
C CYS A 20 0.91 1.79 -10.65
N THR A 21 0.34 0.73 -10.08
CA THR A 21 -0.76 -0.01 -10.71
C THR A 21 -2.10 0.68 -10.43
N PRO A 22 -2.91 1.05 -11.44
CA PRO A 22 -4.28 1.52 -11.23
C PRO A 22 -5.23 0.36 -10.90
N ILE A 23 -6.19 0.58 -9.99
CA ILE A 23 -7.31 -0.34 -9.73
C ILE A 23 -8.61 0.32 -10.17
N THR A 24 -9.36 -0.33 -11.06
CA THR A 24 -10.62 0.22 -11.60
C THR A 24 -11.89 -0.30 -10.94
N LYS A 25 -11.87 -1.44 -10.21
CA LYS A 25 -13.01 -1.87 -9.39
C LYS A 25 -12.64 -3.08 -8.52
N THR A 26 -12.44 -2.91 -7.23
CA THR A 26 -12.29 -4.03 -6.29
C THR A 26 -13.56 -4.15 -5.44
N GLY A 27 -14.24 -5.29 -5.54
CA GLY A 27 -15.48 -5.53 -4.81
C GLY A 27 -15.29 -5.67 -3.30
N THR A 28 -14.10 -6.08 -2.86
CA THR A 28 -13.72 -6.27 -1.45
C THR A 28 -12.28 -5.83 -1.22
N VAL A 29 -11.92 -5.59 0.04
CA VAL A 29 -10.53 -5.31 0.46
C VAL A 29 -9.61 -6.49 0.10
N SER A 30 -10.05 -7.72 0.39
CA SER A 30 -9.29 -8.93 0.07
C SER A 30 -9.00 -9.08 -1.42
N ALA A 31 -9.95 -8.76 -2.31
CA ALA A 31 -9.73 -8.82 -3.75
C ALA A 31 -8.60 -7.87 -4.22
N ALA A 32 -8.37 -6.76 -3.53
CA ALA A 32 -7.25 -5.87 -3.81
C ALA A 32 -5.92 -6.36 -3.22
N PHE A 33 -5.94 -6.99 -2.04
CA PHE A 33 -4.72 -7.17 -1.23
C PHE A 33 -4.33 -8.63 -0.97
N ASP A 34 -5.01 -9.61 -1.54
CA ASP A 34 -4.57 -11.02 -1.51
C ASP A 34 -3.39 -11.28 -2.43
N ASN A 35 -3.23 -10.47 -3.47
CA ASN A 35 -2.09 -10.51 -4.41
C ASN A 35 -1.56 -9.09 -4.65
N PRO A 36 -0.94 -8.45 -3.63
CA PRO A 36 -0.46 -7.09 -3.76
C PRO A 36 0.71 -7.00 -4.77
N PRO A 37 0.83 -5.91 -5.55
CA PRO A 37 2.00 -5.66 -6.38
C PRO A 37 3.21 -5.32 -5.51
N SER A 38 4.40 -5.63 -6.01
CA SER A 38 5.65 -5.13 -5.46
C SER A 38 5.66 -3.59 -5.38
N TYR A 39 6.51 -3.04 -4.52
CA TYR A 39 6.79 -1.60 -4.48
C TYR A 39 7.10 -1.06 -5.91
N PRO A 40 6.55 0.10 -6.34
CA PRO A 40 5.90 1.16 -5.55
C PRO A 40 4.42 0.90 -5.19
N GLY A 41 3.85 -0.20 -5.65
CA GLY A 41 2.51 -0.62 -5.27
C GLY A 41 1.39 0.05 -6.05
N TYR A 42 0.27 0.31 -5.36
CA TYR A 42 -0.91 0.95 -5.93
C TYR A 42 -0.85 2.48 -5.90
N GLN A 43 -1.48 3.12 -6.89
CA GLN A 43 -1.67 4.57 -6.88
C GLN A 43 -2.91 4.94 -6.05
N TRP A 44 -2.69 5.52 -4.88
CA TRP A 44 -3.75 6.06 -4.05
C TRP A 44 -4.13 7.48 -4.48
N THR A 45 -5.35 7.87 -4.13
CA THR A 45 -5.82 9.25 -4.25
C THR A 45 -6.24 9.79 -2.90
N ARG A 46 -6.21 11.11 -2.72
CA ARG A 46 -6.83 11.82 -1.62
C ARG A 46 -7.64 12.96 -2.18
N ASN A 47 -8.93 13.02 -1.86
CA ASN A 47 -9.84 14.05 -2.36
C ASN A 47 -9.78 14.19 -3.90
N GLY A 48 -9.69 13.06 -4.61
CA GLY A 48 -9.66 13.01 -6.08
C GLY A 48 -8.31 13.29 -6.73
N LYS A 49 -7.24 13.56 -5.97
CA LYS A 49 -5.89 13.78 -6.51
C LYS A 49 -4.98 12.61 -6.16
N SER A 50 -4.12 12.17 -7.09
CA SER A 50 -3.10 11.17 -6.80
C SER A 50 -2.17 11.67 -5.69
N VAL A 51 -1.83 10.79 -4.75
CA VAL A 51 -0.87 11.10 -3.68
C VAL A 51 0.47 10.42 -3.96
N PRO A 52 1.60 11.04 -3.54
CA PRO A 52 2.89 10.39 -3.60
C PRO A 52 2.91 9.10 -2.76
N THR A 53 3.65 8.09 -3.21
CA THR A 53 3.84 6.84 -2.45
C THR A 53 4.50 7.07 -1.09
N ALA A 54 5.29 8.14 -0.96
CA ALA A 54 5.88 8.59 0.30
C ALA A 54 4.86 9.21 1.27
N GLU A 55 3.69 9.65 0.79
CA GLU A 55 2.58 10.09 1.65
C GLU A 55 1.69 8.91 2.04
N LEU A 56 1.28 8.11 1.06
CA LEU A 56 0.54 6.88 1.32
C LEU A 56 0.78 5.86 0.21
N GLY A 57 1.05 4.62 0.60
CA GLY A 57 1.22 3.52 -0.33
C GLY A 57 0.86 2.18 0.28
N THR A 58 0.46 1.26 -0.58
CA THR A 58 0.29 -0.15 -0.24
C THR A 58 1.07 -0.99 -1.23
N SER A 59 1.91 -1.89 -0.73
CA SER A 59 2.70 -2.80 -1.56
C SER A 59 2.90 -4.15 -0.89
N ALA A 60 3.28 -5.15 -1.67
CA ALA A 60 3.74 -6.43 -1.18
C ALA A 60 4.99 -6.27 -0.31
N GLY A 61 5.14 -7.13 0.70
CA GLY A 61 6.41 -7.26 1.40
C GLY A 61 7.54 -7.75 0.48
N PRO A 62 8.82 -7.54 0.83
CA PRO A 62 9.94 -7.90 -0.05
C PRO A 62 10.07 -9.41 -0.30
N THR A 63 10.32 -9.79 -1.56
CA THR A 63 10.50 -11.19 -1.97
C THR A 63 11.73 -11.86 -1.33
N HIS A 64 12.81 -11.11 -1.08
CA HIS A 64 14.01 -11.66 -0.45
C HIS A 64 13.78 -12.12 1.00
N CYS A 65 12.66 -11.71 1.61
CA CYS A 65 12.21 -12.10 2.94
C CYS A 65 11.05 -13.11 2.88
N SER A 66 10.66 -13.53 1.68
CA SER A 66 9.45 -14.33 1.42
C SER A 66 8.15 -13.66 1.90
N TRP A 67 8.09 -12.32 1.94
CA TRP A 67 6.95 -11.56 2.45
C TRP A 67 5.95 -11.11 1.38
N GLN A 68 6.11 -11.55 0.13
CA GLN A 68 5.30 -11.09 -1.01
C GLN A 68 3.78 -11.30 -0.86
N SER A 69 3.34 -12.16 0.06
CA SER A 69 1.90 -12.35 0.34
C SER A 69 1.32 -11.44 1.43
N ALA A 70 2.16 -10.69 2.14
CA ALA A 70 1.71 -9.66 3.06
C ALA A 70 1.58 -8.32 2.32
N THR A 71 0.56 -7.54 2.68
CA THR A 71 0.45 -6.14 2.24
C THR A 71 0.88 -5.22 3.37
N ILE A 72 1.77 -4.29 3.04
CA ILE A 72 2.23 -3.24 3.94
C ILE A 72 1.57 -1.94 3.48
N LEU A 73 0.73 -1.36 4.34
CA LEU A 73 0.22 0.00 4.22
C LEU A 73 1.18 0.94 4.95
N THR A 74 1.81 1.84 4.20
CA THR A 74 2.69 2.90 4.70
C THR A 74 1.95 4.22 4.62
N ILE A 75 1.93 4.97 5.73
CA ILE A 75 1.28 6.28 5.82
C ILE A 75 2.26 7.26 6.43
N GLY A 76 2.60 8.34 5.72
CA GLY A 76 3.31 9.48 6.29
C GLY A 76 2.51 10.10 7.43
N TRP A 77 3.18 10.37 8.54
CA TRP A 77 2.52 10.81 9.77
C TRP A 77 3.02 12.19 10.22
N PRO A 78 2.13 13.13 10.61
CA PRO A 78 0.65 13.04 10.60
C PRO A 78 0.04 12.93 9.19
N LEU A 79 -1.23 12.54 9.08
CA LEU A 79 -1.89 12.34 7.78
C LEU A 79 -1.70 13.53 6.82
N GLY A 80 -1.34 13.25 5.58
CA GLY A 80 -1.07 14.27 4.56
C GLY A 80 0.36 14.75 4.48
N THR A 81 1.27 14.18 5.27
CA THR A 81 2.69 14.44 5.15
C THR A 81 3.38 13.37 4.32
N VAL A 82 4.48 13.73 3.68
CA VAL A 82 5.39 12.77 3.07
C VAL A 82 6.37 12.28 4.13
N SER A 83 6.57 10.96 4.22
CA SER A 83 7.64 10.37 5.02
C SER A 83 8.93 10.28 4.20
N ALA A 84 10.02 10.86 4.70
CA ALA A 84 11.35 10.69 4.11
C ALA A 84 12.07 9.43 4.65
N ASN A 85 11.61 8.89 5.78
CA ASN A 85 12.14 7.66 6.38
C ASN A 85 11.05 6.94 7.20
N ALA A 86 11.35 5.72 7.63
CA ALA A 86 10.41 4.88 8.38
C ALA A 86 9.95 5.50 9.72
N GLY A 87 10.78 6.31 10.37
CA GLY A 87 10.41 6.98 11.64
C GLY A 87 9.35 8.07 11.47
N GLN A 88 9.11 8.52 10.24
CA GLN A 88 8.07 9.49 9.90
C GLN A 88 6.81 8.84 9.32
N ALA A 89 6.75 7.50 9.32
CA ALA A 89 5.62 6.74 8.79
C ALA A 89 4.99 5.87 9.88
N ARG A 90 3.70 5.57 9.69
CA ARG A 90 3.02 4.46 10.35
C ARG A 90 2.83 3.32 9.36
N PHE A 91 3.06 2.11 9.83
CA PHE A 91 2.93 0.89 9.04
C PHE A 91 1.78 0.06 9.59
N TYR A 92 0.88 -0.38 8.71
CA TYR A 92 -0.22 -1.29 9.05
C TYR A 92 -0.15 -2.52 8.16
N ILE A 93 -0.27 -3.69 8.75
CA ILE A 93 0.11 -4.94 8.11
C ILE A 93 -1.12 -5.80 7.88
N ARG A 94 -1.34 -6.20 6.62
CA ARG A 94 -2.25 -7.28 6.26
C ARG A 94 -1.44 -8.52 5.93
N ASP A 95 -1.32 -9.43 6.89
CA ASP A 95 -0.55 -10.67 6.72
C ASP A 95 -1.42 -11.92 6.97
N PRO A 96 -2.28 -12.31 6.02
CA PRO A 96 -3.19 -13.45 6.21
C PRO A 96 -2.46 -14.80 6.26
N LYS A 97 -1.23 -14.86 5.74
CA LYS A 97 -0.44 -16.10 5.68
C LYS A 97 0.60 -16.21 6.81
N GLY A 98 0.82 -15.14 7.57
CA GLY A 98 1.78 -15.11 8.68
C GLY A 98 3.23 -15.08 8.22
N VAL A 99 3.51 -14.57 7.01
CA VAL A 99 4.87 -14.57 6.44
C VAL A 99 5.79 -13.55 7.11
N MET A 100 5.24 -12.48 7.71
CA MET A 100 6.02 -11.46 8.43
C MET A 100 6.29 -11.84 9.89
N HIS A 101 5.85 -13.04 10.32
CA HIS A 101 5.93 -13.52 11.70
C HIS A 101 5.28 -12.54 12.71
N GLY A 102 5.46 -12.78 14.02
CA GLY A 102 4.86 -11.96 15.06
C GLY A 102 3.33 -12.10 15.17
N THR A 103 2.63 -11.03 15.56
CA THR A 103 1.19 -11.06 15.89
C THR A 103 0.29 -10.50 14.78
N TYR A 104 0.83 -10.19 13.59
CA TYR A 104 0.07 -9.52 12.53
C TYR A 104 -1.07 -10.37 11.98
N LYS A 105 -0.83 -11.68 11.79
CA LYS A 105 -1.87 -12.62 11.34
C LYS A 105 -3.02 -12.71 12.34
N ASP A 106 -2.71 -12.81 13.63
CA ASP A 106 -3.71 -13.01 14.69
C ASP A 106 -4.51 -11.73 14.98
N ARG A 107 -3.90 -10.57 14.76
CA ARG A 107 -4.54 -9.25 14.97
C ARG A 107 -5.26 -8.72 13.73
N LEU A 108 -5.09 -9.36 12.57
CA LEU A 108 -5.82 -9.03 11.34
C LEU A 108 -7.27 -9.51 11.45
N VAL A 109 -8.22 -8.59 11.31
CA VAL A 109 -9.66 -8.93 11.28
C VAL A 109 -10.19 -8.60 9.89
N LYS A 110 -10.62 -9.61 9.12
CA LYS A 110 -11.08 -9.44 7.73
C LYS A 110 -12.55 -9.04 7.59
N ASP A 111 -13.33 -9.19 8.65
CA ASP A 111 -14.72 -8.78 8.73
C ASP A 111 -14.89 -7.91 9.98
N ALA A 112 -14.34 -6.70 9.88
CA ALA A 112 -14.27 -5.77 11.00
C ALA A 112 -15.50 -4.88 11.07
N HIS A 113 -16.01 -4.67 12.28
CA HIS A 113 -16.89 -3.56 12.57
C HIS A 113 -16.06 -2.29 12.81
N LEU A 114 -16.48 -1.18 12.22
CA LEU A 114 -15.85 0.11 12.46
C LEU A 114 -16.17 0.61 13.87
N PRO A 115 -15.18 1.11 14.62
CA PRO A 115 -15.42 1.90 15.82
C PRO A 115 -16.33 3.10 15.52
N ALA A 116 -17.17 3.49 16.49
CA ALA A 116 -18.11 4.61 16.31
C ALA A 116 -17.43 5.96 16.03
N ASP A 117 -16.17 6.11 16.48
CA ASP A 117 -15.34 7.30 16.25
C ASP A 117 -14.46 7.18 14.99
N ALA A 118 -14.52 6.08 14.24
CA ALA A 118 -13.80 5.95 12.98
C ALA A 118 -14.28 6.98 11.95
N ARG A 119 -13.33 7.60 11.25
CA ARG A 119 -13.59 8.61 10.23
C ARG A 119 -12.84 8.29 8.95
N ALA A 120 -13.49 8.56 7.82
CA ALA A 120 -12.84 8.54 6.52
C ALA A 120 -11.72 9.58 6.51
N THR A 121 -10.55 9.17 6.03
CA THR A 121 -9.35 10.04 5.95
C THR A 121 -9.28 10.85 4.65
N GLY A 122 -10.16 10.53 3.69
CA GLY A 122 -10.15 11.05 2.33
C GLY A 122 -9.25 10.26 1.36
N TYR A 123 -8.44 9.32 1.85
CA TYR A 123 -7.63 8.44 0.98
C TYR A 123 -8.47 7.31 0.38
N LYS A 124 -8.33 7.10 -0.93
CA LYS A 124 -9.05 6.08 -1.70
C LYS A 124 -8.15 5.33 -2.68
N LEU A 125 -8.44 4.04 -2.82
CA LEU A 125 -7.93 3.15 -3.87
C LEU A 125 -9.13 2.49 -4.56
N GLY A 126 -9.56 3.04 -5.68
CA GLY A 126 -10.82 2.65 -6.30
C GLY A 126 -12.00 2.86 -5.33
N SER A 127 -12.69 1.78 -5.00
CA SER A 127 -13.80 1.71 -4.02
C SER A 127 -13.37 1.50 -2.57
N ILE A 128 -12.06 1.31 -2.31
CA ILE A 128 -11.52 1.12 -0.97
C ILE A 128 -11.19 2.48 -0.37
N GLU A 129 -11.66 2.73 0.85
CA GLU A 129 -11.40 3.95 1.61
C GLU A 129 -10.63 3.63 2.89
N LEU A 130 -9.69 4.49 3.25
CA LEU A 130 -8.97 4.39 4.52
C LEU A 130 -9.71 5.16 5.61
N TYR A 131 -9.97 4.47 6.72
CA TYR A 131 -10.56 5.01 7.93
C TYR A 131 -9.58 4.88 9.09
N LEU A 132 -9.57 5.88 9.96
CA LEU A 132 -8.88 5.83 11.26
C LEU A 132 -9.86 6.22 12.36
N SER A 133 -9.74 5.56 13.51
CA SER A 133 -10.42 5.92 14.75
C SER A 133 -9.40 6.61 15.67
N PRO A 134 -9.71 7.79 16.23
CA PRO A 134 -8.85 8.42 17.23
C PRO A 134 -8.50 7.49 18.41
N ALA A 135 -9.43 6.64 18.85
CA ALA A 135 -9.18 5.66 19.90
C ALA A 135 -8.23 4.51 19.48
N ASP A 136 -8.22 4.14 18.19
CA ASP A 136 -7.53 2.94 17.71
C ASP A 136 -6.32 3.20 16.81
N GLN A 137 -6.10 4.42 16.32
CA GLN A 137 -5.10 4.70 15.28
C GLN A 137 -3.66 4.39 15.73
N ASP A 138 -3.40 4.29 17.02
CA ASP A 138 -2.10 3.87 17.56
C ASP A 138 -1.91 2.34 17.56
N VAL A 139 -2.95 1.57 17.22
CA VAL A 139 -2.93 0.11 17.17
C VAL A 139 -3.46 -0.48 15.86
N SER A 140 -4.28 0.22 15.08
CA SER A 140 -4.89 -0.29 13.85
C SER A 140 -5.40 0.78 12.89
N ALA A 141 -5.52 0.39 11.62
CA ALA A 141 -6.21 1.13 10.57
C ALA A 141 -7.35 0.29 9.98
N TYR A 142 -8.32 0.95 9.36
CA TYR A 142 -9.49 0.29 8.79
C TYR A 142 -9.58 0.55 7.29
N LEU A 143 -9.65 -0.51 6.49
CA LEU A 143 -9.86 -0.41 5.04
C LEU A 143 -11.30 -0.81 4.76
N VAL A 144 -12.05 0.08 4.12
CA VAL A 144 -13.50 -0.01 4.03
C VAL A 144 -13.95 -0.04 2.58
N THR A 145 -14.91 -0.89 2.28
CA THR A 145 -15.65 -0.95 1.01
C THR A 145 -17.14 -1.05 1.30
N SER A 146 -17.98 -1.01 0.26
CA SER A 146 -19.41 -1.31 0.39
C SER A 146 -19.70 -2.76 0.81
N ALA A 147 -18.74 -3.68 0.66
CA ALA A 147 -18.89 -5.09 1.03
C ALA A 147 -18.46 -5.41 2.47
N GLY A 148 -17.89 -4.44 3.19
CA GLY A 148 -17.37 -4.63 4.54
C GLY A 148 -16.02 -3.93 4.74
N ALA A 149 -15.40 -4.19 5.90
CA ALA A 149 -14.14 -3.59 6.29
C ALA A 149 -13.14 -4.62 6.82
N GLU A 150 -11.85 -4.34 6.65
CA GLU A 150 -10.78 -5.05 7.34
C GLU A 150 -10.10 -4.12 8.35
N ARG A 151 -9.70 -4.67 9.51
CA ARG A 151 -8.88 -3.99 10.52
C ARG A 151 -7.45 -4.52 10.44
N TRP A 152 -6.53 -3.64 10.07
CA TRP A 152 -5.12 -3.97 9.88
C TRP A 152 -4.30 -3.54 11.10
N PRO A 153 -3.59 -4.45 11.78
CA PRO A 153 -2.75 -4.11 12.92
C PRO A 153 -1.60 -3.19 12.55
N ARG A 154 -1.32 -2.21 13.43
CA ARG A 154 -0.13 -1.37 13.33
C ARG A 154 1.12 -2.17 13.71
N ALA A 155 2.19 -1.98 12.95
CA ALA A 155 3.54 -2.36 13.31
C ALA A 155 4.22 -1.17 14.01
N ASP A 156 4.52 -1.34 15.30
CA ASP A 156 5.25 -0.36 16.11
C ASP A 156 6.12 -1.08 17.17
N PRO A 157 7.46 -1.05 17.04
CA PRO A 157 8.19 -0.51 15.90
C PRO A 157 7.94 -1.36 14.63
N PHE A 158 8.18 -0.77 13.46
CA PHE A 158 8.21 -1.53 12.22
C PHE A 158 9.60 -2.17 12.05
N TYR A 159 9.63 -3.50 11.98
CA TYR A 159 10.84 -4.24 11.68
C TYR A 159 10.89 -4.52 10.18
N GLY A 160 11.82 -3.85 9.49
CA GLY A 160 12.26 -4.31 8.18
C GLY A 160 12.95 -5.67 8.32
N CYS A 161 12.89 -6.49 7.28
CA CYS A 161 13.79 -7.63 7.21
C CYS A 161 15.22 -7.16 6.93
N ALA A 162 16.19 -7.88 7.50
CA ALA A 162 17.62 -7.63 7.39
C ALA A 162 18.29 -8.72 6.56
#